data_AF-A0A7R8W1S3-F1
#
_entry.id   AF-A0A7R8W1S3-F1
#
_cell.length_a   1.000
_cell.length_b   1.000
_cell.length_c   1.000
_cell.angle_alpha   90.00
_cell.angle_beta   90.00
_cell.angle_gamma   90.00
#
_symmetry.space_group_name_H-M   'P 1'
#
loop_
_entity.id
_entity.type
_entity.pdbx_description
1 polymer ?
#
loop_
_entity_poly.entity_id
_entity_poly.type
_entity_poly.pdbx_seq_one_letter_code
_entity_poly.pdbx_strand_id
1 'polypeptide(L)'
;MTFVNAGDLQRHLRTHTGERPYKCHLCSSAFVNAGDLKRHLRTHTGEKPFECDLCRKQFTRSSDVAGHKKRVHAAAKPAHP
;
A
#
# COMPACT_ATOMS: atom_id res chain seq x y z
N MET A 1 -0.83 -11.22 19.60
CA MET A 1 -1.60 -10.81 18.40
C MET A 1 -2.82 -11.71 18.32
N THR A 2 -4.03 -11.17 18.25
CA THR A 2 -5.28 -11.96 18.16
C THR A 2 -5.77 -11.90 16.72
N PHE A 3 -6.02 -13.04 16.09
CA PHE A 3 -6.44 -13.13 14.68
C PHE A 3 -7.91 -13.53 14.60
N VAL A 4 -8.66 -12.85 13.73
CA VAL A 4 -10.10 -13.10 13.54
C VAL A 4 -10.39 -14.36 12.72
N ASN A 5 -9.44 -14.83 11.92
CA ASN A 5 -9.55 -16.10 11.19
C ASN A 5 -8.19 -16.78 11.00
N ALA A 6 -8.22 -18.05 10.58
CA ALA A 6 -7.03 -18.86 10.35
C ALA A 6 -6.16 -18.35 9.19
N GLY A 7 -6.75 -17.74 8.16
CA GLY A 7 -6.01 -17.18 7.03
C GLY A 7 -5.11 -16.01 7.43
N ASP A 8 -5.60 -15.14 8.32
CA ASP A 8 -4.84 -14.02 8.86
C ASP A 8 -3.70 -14.49 9.77
N LEU A 9 -3.95 -15.51 10.59
CA LEU A 9 -2.90 -16.17 11.38
C LEU A 9 -1.82 -16.78 10.48
N GLN A 10 -2.21 -17.54 9.45
CA GLN A 10 -1.26 -18.14 8.51
C GLN A 10 -0.42 -17.10 7.79
N ARG A 11 -1.03 -16.02 7.29
CA ARG A 11 -0.31 -14.90 6.68
C ARG A 11 0.66 -14.24 7.66
N HIS A 12 0.28 -14.09 8.92
CA HIS A 12 1.18 -13.58 9.95
C HIS A 12 2.34 -14.54 10.20
N LEU A 13 2.12 -15.85 10.29
CA LEU A 13 3.19 -16.82 10.50
C LEU A 13 4.27 -16.76 9.40
N ARG A 14 3.88 -16.46 8.15
CA ARG A 14 4.82 -16.24 7.05
C ARG A 14 5.83 -15.10 7.30
N THR A 15 5.50 -14.13 8.16
CA THR A 15 6.45 -13.05 8.50
C THR A 15 7.55 -13.53 9.45
N HIS A 16 7.32 -14.60 10.20
CA HIS A 16 8.33 -15.21 11.06
C HIS A 16 9.19 -16.21 10.28
N THR A 17 8.57 -17.02 9.42
CA THR A 17 9.28 -18.03 8.62
C THR A 17 10.02 -17.45 7.41
N GLY A 18 9.64 -16.24 6.97
CA GLY A 18 10.16 -15.63 5.76
C GLY A 18 9.57 -16.21 4.46
N GLU A 19 8.56 -17.08 4.55
CA GLU A 19 7.93 -17.68 3.38
C GLU A 19 7.24 -16.61 2.51
N ARG A 20 7.60 -16.56 1.23
CA ARG A 20 7.07 -15.60 0.26
C ARG A 20 6.56 -16.33 -0.98
N PRO A 21 5.36 -16.94 -0.90
CA PRO A 21 4.86 -17.79 -1.97
C PRO A 21 4.47 -17.01 -3.24
N TYR A 22 4.23 -15.70 -3.13
CA TYR A 22 3.76 -14.89 -4.26
C TYR A 22 4.94 -14.20 -4.95
N LYS A 23 5.41 -14.79 -6.05
CA LYS A 23 6.56 -14.29 -6.82
C LYS A 23 6.12 -13.35 -7.93
N CYS A 24 6.90 -12.29 -8.15
CA CYS A 24 6.77 -11.46 -9.35
C CYS A 24 7.31 -12.23 -10.55
N HIS A 25 6.63 -12.13 -11.69
CA HIS A 25 7.08 -12.74 -12.95
C HIS A 25 7.94 -11.79 -13.79
N LEU A 26 8.04 -10.51 -13.41
CA LEU A 26 8.82 -9.48 -14.11
C LEU A 26 10.16 -9.19 -13.41
N CYS A 27 10.33 -9.62 -12.16
CA CYS A 27 11.57 -9.48 -11.41
C CYS A 27 11.67 -10.54 -10.29
N SER A 28 12.81 -10.60 -9.60
CA SER A 28 13.07 -11.57 -8.52
C SER A 28 12.37 -11.27 -7.19
N SER A 29 11.43 -10.30 -7.14
CA SER A 29 10.73 -9.95 -5.91
C SER A 29 9.67 -10.99 -5.54
N ALA A 30 9.53 -11.28 -4.24
CA ALA A 30 8.51 -12.17 -3.71
C ALA A 30 7.82 -11.59 -2.48
N PHE A 31 6.55 -11.94 -2.27
CA PHE A 31 5.64 -11.34 -1.30
C PHE A 31 4.92 -12.42 -0.47
N VAL A 32 4.52 -12.04 0.74
CA VAL A 32 3.82 -12.93 1.71
C VAL A 32 2.35 -13.15 1.37
N ASN A 33 1.75 -12.23 0.59
CA ASN A 33 0.36 -12.31 0.14
C ASN A 33 0.17 -11.76 -1.29
N ALA A 34 -0.97 -12.12 -1.90
CA ALA A 34 -1.31 -11.73 -3.27
C ALA A 34 -1.58 -10.22 -3.44
N GLY A 35 -2.11 -9.55 -2.41
CA GLY A 35 -2.40 -8.12 -2.46
C GLY A 35 -1.13 -7.27 -2.58
N ASP A 36 -0.08 -7.67 -1.86
CA ASP A 36 1.24 -7.04 -1.93
C ASP A 36 1.89 -7.25 -3.30
N LEU A 37 1.79 -8.46 -3.87
CA LEU A 37 2.25 -8.73 -5.24
C LEU A 37 1.49 -7.87 -6.26
N LYS A 38 0.15 -7.82 -6.19
CA LYS A 38 -0.67 -7.00 -7.09
C LYS A 38 -0.29 -5.51 -7.02
N ARG A 39 -0.07 -5.00 -5.81
CA ARG A 39 0.40 -3.63 -5.61
C ARG A 39 1.80 -3.41 -6.18
N HIS A 40 2.70 -4.37 -6.00
CA HIS A 40 4.04 -4.30 -6.58
C HIS A 40 4.01 -4.30 -8.11
N LEU A 41 3.14 -5.09 -8.76
CA LEU A 41 3.05 -5.10 -10.22
C LEU A 41 2.76 -3.71 -10.82
N ARG A 42 2.13 -2.80 -10.07
CA ARG A 42 1.94 -1.40 -10.47
C ARG A 42 3.24 -0.63 -10.69
N THR A 43 4.36 -1.06 -10.09
CA THR A 43 5.67 -0.45 -10.34
C THR A 43 6.23 -0.84 -11.71
N HIS A 44 5.79 -1.96 -12.28
CA HIS A 44 6.15 -2.37 -13.62
C HIS A 44 5.21 -1.76 -14.67
N THR A 45 3.91 -1.75 -14.40
CA THR A 45 2.91 -1.21 -15.35
C THR A 45 2.78 0.31 -15.32
N GLY A 46 3.26 0.95 -14.25
CA GLY A 46 3.07 2.38 -14.02
C GLY A 46 1.64 2.77 -13.63
N GLU A 47 0.75 1.80 -13.36
CA GLU A 47 -0.64 2.05 -12.99
C GLU A 47 -0.73 2.86 -11.69
N LYS A 48 -1.46 3.98 -11.73
CA LYS A 48 -1.69 4.86 -10.57
C LYS A 48 -3.18 5.08 -10.36
N PRO A 49 -3.89 4.13 -9.74
CA PRO A 49 -5.36 4.16 -9.65
C PRO A 49 -5.91 5.25 -8.75
N PHE A 50 -5.07 5.84 -7.91
CA PHE A 50 -5.51 6.76 -6.87
C PHE A 50 -5.13 8.18 -7.25
N GLU A 51 -6.13 9.04 -7.35
CA GLU A 51 -5.96 10.44 -7.72
C GLU A 51 -6.24 11.37 -6.53
N CYS A 52 -5.44 12.42 -6.40
CA CYS A 52 -5.76 13.54 -5.53
C CYS A 52 -6.86 14.39 -6.19
N ASP A 53 -8.03 14.46 -5.57
CA ASP A 53 -9.14 15.32 -5.98
C ASP A 53 -8.81 16.81 -6.03
N LEU A 54 -7.85 17.29 -5.23
CA LEU A 54 -7.48 18.71 -5.16
C LEU A 54 -6.53 19.16 -6.28
N CYS A 55 -5.59 18.31 -6.68
CA CYS A 55 -4.55 18.69 -7.65
C CYS A 55 -4.36 17.69 -8.81
N ARG A 56 -5.22 16.68 -8.90
CA ARG A 56 -5.21 15.61 -9.93
C ARG A 56 -3.92 14.78 -10.00
N LYS A 57 -3.03 14.91 -9.01
CA LYS A 57 -1.81 14.10 -8.93
C LYS A 57 -2.18 12.63 -8.64
N GLN A 58 -1.58 11.71 -9.39
CA GLN A 58 -1.88 10.28 -9.30
C GLN A 58 -0.82 9.51 -8.52
N PHE A 59 -1.25 8.44 -7.83
CA PHE A 59 -0.48 7.63 -6.90
C PHE A 59 -0.80 6.14 -7.04
N THR A 60 0.15 5.29 -6.64
CA THR A 60 0.01 3.83 -6.70
C THR A 60 -0.72 3.25 -5.48
N ARG A 61 -0.83 4.02 -4.37
CA ARG A 61 -1.51 3.64 -3.12
C ARG A 61 -2.40 4.76 -2.59
N SER A 62 -3.52 4.39 -1.96
CA SER A 62 -4.43 5.33 -1.28
C SER A 62 -3.77 6.05 -0.10
N SER A 63 -2.91 5.36 0.66
CA SER A 63 -2.16 5.95 1.77
C SER A 63 -1.25 7.09 1.32
N ASP A 64 -0.72 7.00 0.10
CA ASP A 64 0.14 8.04 -0.47
C ASP A 64 -0.68 9.28 -0.83
N VAL A 65 -1.89 9.12 -1.37
CA VAL A 65 -2.83 10.24 -1.57
C VAL A 65 -3.17 10.89 -0.24
N ALA A 66 -3.53 10.10 0.78
CA ALA A 66 -3.90 10.62 2.08
C ALA A 66 -2.76 11.41 2.74
N GLY A 67 -1.53 10.89 2.67
CA GLY A 67 -0.33 11.58 3.15
C GLY A 67 -0.03 12.84 2.34
N HIS A 68 -0.16 12.78 1.01
CA HIS A 68 -0.01 13.92 0.12
C HIS A 68 -0.99 15.04 0.44
N LYS A 69 -2.29 14.73 0.56
CA LYS A 69 -3.33 15.70 0.94
C LYS A 69 -3.00 16.42 2.24
N LYS A 70 -2.58 15.67 3.27
CA LYS A 70 -2.21 16.24 4.58
C LYS A 70 -0.96 17.11 4.55
N ARG A 71 -0.01 16.85 3.65
CA ARG A 71 1.27 17.58 3.61
C ARG A 71 1.25 18.78 2.68
N VAL A 72 0.53 18.65 1.57
CA VAL A 72 0.54 19.64 0.47
C VAL A 72 -0.71 20.53 0.50
N HIS A 73 -1.84 19.99 0.97
CA HIS A 73 -3.12 20.67 0.95
C HIS A 73 -3.74 20.85 2.36
N ALA A 74 -2.98 20.59 3.42
CA ALA A 74 -3.43 20.99 4.75
C ALA A 74 -3.46 22.52 4.81
N ALA A 75 -4.66 23.08 4.85
CA ALA A 75 -4.85 24.44 5.31
C ALA A 75 -4.27 24.52 6.73
N ALA A 76 -3.39 25.48 6.98
CA ALA A 76 -2.99 25.84 8.34
C ALA A 76 -4.28 26.02 9.14
N LYS A 77 -4.46 25.20 10.18
CA LYS A 77 -5.57 25.36 11.11
C LYS A 77 -5.51 26.81 11.60
N PRO A 78 -6.55 27.65 11.39
CA PRO A 78 -6.50 28.99 11.92
C PRO A 78 -6.36 28.86 13.44
N ALA A 79 -5.24 29.36 13.97
CA ALA A 79 -5.09 29.56 15.39
C ALA A 79 -6.18 30.58 15.77
N HIS A 80 -7.18 30.13 16.53
CA HIS A 80 -8.14 31.05 17.12
C HIS A 80 -7.42 31.80 18.26
N PRO A 81 -7.63 33.12 18.41
CA PRO A 81 -7.08 33.94 19.50
C PRO A 81 -7.42 33.43 20.90
#